data_AF-A0A820FYH6-F1
#
_entry.id   AF-A0A820FYH6-F1
#
_cell.length_a   1.000
_cell.length_b   1.000
_cell.length_c   1.000
_cell.angle_alpha   90.00
_cell.angle_beta   90.00
_cell.angle_gamma   90.00
#
_symmetry.space_group_name_H-M   'P 1'
#
loop_
_entity.id
_entity.type
_entity.pdbx_description
1 polymer ?
#
loop_
_entity_poly.entity_id
_entity_poly.type
_entity_poly.pdbx_seq_one_letter_code
_entity_poly.pdbx_strand_id
1 'polypeptide(L)'
;MAELLKIMWTIPVNVCGCERSFSALRRIKTYIRNTTGQERLTCLALINIEQDYEIDIDAIVADFVSKKDERKKFFENEKNNCI
;
A
#
# COMPACT_ATOMS: atom_id res chain seq x y z
N MET A 1 -14.47 -24.04 -31.89
CA MET A 1 -14.07 -22.64 -32.16
C MET A 1 -14.39 -21.69 -31.00
N ALA A 2 -15.55 -21.76 -30.33
CA ALA A 2 -15.89 -20.85 -29.23
C ALA A 2 -15.07 -21.05 -27.93
N GLU A 3 -14.63 -22.27 -27.63
CA GLU A 3 -13.87 -22.58 -26.41
C GLU A 3 -12.48 -21.90 -26.39
N LEU A 4 -11.82 -21.78 -27.54
CA LEU A 4 -10.52 -21.13 -27.66
C LEU A 4 -10.61 -19.60 -27.44
N LEU A 5 -11.70 -18.99 -27.93
CA LEU A 5 -11.97 -17.56 -27.76
C LEU A 5 -12.24 -17.19 -26.31
N LYS A 6 -12.91 -18.08 -25.55
CA LYS A 6 -13.07 -17.91 -24.10
C LYS A 6 -11.73 -17.89 -23.40
N ILE A 7 -10.87 -18.89 -23.64
CA ILE A 7 -9.54 -18.97 -23.02
C ILE A 7 -8.71 -17.73 -23.33
N MET A 8 -8.76 -17.24 -24.56
CA MET A 8 -8.05 -16.02 -24.98
C MET A 8 -8.57 -14.75 -24.30
N TRP A 9 -9.84 -14.72 -23.89
CA TRP A 9 -10.44 -13.61 -23.13
C TRP A 9 -10.14 -13.73 -21.62
N THR A 10 -10.08 -14.96 -21.08
CA THR A 10 -9.78 -15.21 -19.67
C THR A 10 -8.31 -15.02 -19.33
N ILE A 11 -7.39 -15.35 -20.26
CA ILE A 11 -5.99 -14.94 -20.17
C ILE A 11 -5.99 -13.44 -20.41
N PRO A 12 -5.73 -12.64 -19.38
CA PRO A 12 -5.95 -11.23 -19.53
C PRO A 12 -4.85 -10.66 -20.43
N VAL A 13 -5.24 -10.03 -21.54
CA VAL A 13 -4.32 -9.29 -22.45
C VAL A 13 -3.80 -8.01 -21.78
N ASN A 14 -3.89 -7.88 -20.45
CA ASN A 14 -3.59 -6.67 -19.71
C ASN A 14 -2.27 -6.79 -18.92
N VAL A 15 -1.16 -6.94 -19.63
CA VAL A 15 0.20 -6.94 -19.02
C VAL A 15 0.37 -5.73 -18.06
N CYS A 16 -0.20 -4.57 -18.41
CA CYS A 16 -0.19 -3.36 -17.58
C CYS A 16 -0.78 -3.56 -16.18
N GLY A 17 -1.84 -4.35 -16.01
CA GLY A 17 -2.44 -4.64 -14.71
C GLY A 17 -1.50 -5.48 -13.84
N CYS A 18 -0.92 -6.53 -14.42
CA CYS A 18 0.08 -7.36 -13.75
C CYS A 18 1.35 -6.57 -13.39
N GLU A 19 1.87 -5.74 -14.31
CA GLU A 19 3.03 -4.89 -14.08
C GLU A 19 2.81 -3.90 -12.93
N ARG A 20 1.63 -3.29 -12.86
CA ARG A 20 1.25 -2.39 -11.76
C ARG A 20 1.26 -3.14 -10.43
N SER A 21 0.67 -4.33 -10.36
CA SER A 21 0.65 -5.16 -9.15
C SER A 21 2.05 -5.64 -8.75
N PHE A 22 2.89 -6.07 -9.69
CA PHE A 22 4.29 -6.45 -9.42
C PHE A 22 5.15 -5.28 -8.96
N SER A 23 4.94 -4.09 -9.51
CA SER A 23 5.61 -2.87 -9.07
C SER A 23 5.22 -2.50 -7.63
N ALA A 24 3.92 -2.56 -7.30
CA ALA A 24 3.43 -2.34 -5.93
C ALA A 24 4.03 -3.36 -4.95
N LEU A 25 3.99 -4.64 -5.29
CA LEU A 25 4.61 -5.73 -4.53
C LEU A 25 6.11 -5.50 -4.29
N ARG A 26 6.84 -5.04 -5.30
CA ARG A 26 8.26 -4.74 -5.18
C ARG A 26 8.52 -3.59 -4.20
N ARG A 27 7.70 -2.53 -4.23
CA ARG A 27 7.76 -1.44 -3.25
C ARG A 27 7.48 -1.93 -1.82
N ILE A 28 6.42 -2.73 -1.63
CA ILE A 28 6.08 -3.33 -0.33
C ILE A 28 7.25 -4.17 0.20
N LYS A 29 7.83 -5.03 -0.65
CA LYS A 29 8.95 -5.89 -0.27
C LYS A 29 10.21 -5.10 0.08
N THR A 30 10.47 -3.99 -0.62
CA THR A 30 11.58 -3.08 -0.29
C THR A 30 11.35 -2.34 1.03
N TYR A 31 10.13 -1.87 1.29
CA TYR A 31 9.78 -1.18 2.53
C TYR A 31 9.94 -2.10 3.76
N ILE A 32 9.56 -3.37 3.64
CA ILE A 32 9.56 -4.34 4.74
C ILE A 32 10.81 -5.22 4.67
N ARG A 33 12.01 -4.64 4.52
CA ARG A 33 13.28 -5.37 4.30
C ARG A 33 13.64 -6.44 5.37
N ASN A 34 12.87 -6.54 6.45
CA ASN A 34 12.94 -7.63 7.42
C ASN A 34 12.19 -8.86 6.88
N THR A 35 12.84 -10.03 6.90
CA THR A 35 12.36 -11.33 6.40
C THR A 35 10.88 -11.55 6.74
N THR A 36 9.99 -11.18 5.83
CA THR A 36 8.54 -11.28 6.03
C THR A 36 8.06 -12.58 5.42
N GLY A 37 7.28 -13.35 6.20
CA GLY A 37 6.67 -14.58 5.73
C GLY A 37 5.72 -14.35 4.55
N GLN A 38 5.57 -15.36 3.69
CA GLN A 38 4.73 -15.28 2.49
C GLN A 38 3.28 -14.90 2.81
N GLU A 39 2.73 -15.41 3.92
CA GLU A 39 1.37 -15.10 4.35
C GLU A 39 1.17 -13.60 4.61
N ARG A 40 2.07 -12.98 5.40
CA ARG A 40 2.02 -11.53 5.68
C ARG A 40 2.21 -10.70 4.40
N LEU A 41 3.09 -11.14 3.51
CA LEU A 41 3.33 -10.46 2.24
C LEU A 41 2.09 -10.48 1.34
N THR A 42 1.42 -11.62 1.23
CA THR A 42 0.19 -11.79 0.43
C THR A 42 -0.95 -10.93 0.97
N CYS A 43 -1.15 -10.90 2.30
CA CYS A 43 -2.18 -10.04 2.90
C CYS A 43 -1.92 -8.56 2.60
N LEU A 44 -0.67 -8.09 2.71
CA LEU A 44 -0.31 -6.71 2.38
C LEU A 44 -0.48 -6.39 0.90
N ALA A 45 -0.12 -7.32 0.02
CA ALA A 45 -0.32 -7.18 -1.41
C ALA A 45 -1.80 -7.00 -1.77
N LEU A 46 -2.67 -7.82 -1.17
CA LEU A 46 -4.12 -7.72 -1.36
C LEU A 46 -4.64 -6.37 -0.88
N ILE A 47 -4.25 -5.92 0.32
CA ILE A 47 -4.65 -4.61 0.85
C ILE A 47 -4.19 -3.48 -0.08
N ASN A 48 -3.01 -3.58 -0.70
CA ASN A 48 -2.46 -2.52 -1.55
C ASN A 48 -3.07 -2.49 -2.96
N ILE A 49 -3.45 -3.65 -3.50
CA ILE A 49 -4.04 -3.79 -4.85
C ILE A 49 -5.54 -3.42 -4.80
N GLU A 50 -6.25 -3.86 -3.77
CA GLU A 50 -7.68 -3.59 -3.56
C GLU A 50 -7.93 -2.25 -2.83
N GLN A 51 -6.90 -1.42 -2.67
CA GLN A 51 -7.01 -0.13 -2.00
C GLN A 51 -7.68 0.91 -2.90
N ASP A 52 -8.97 0.74 -3.16
CA ASP A 52 -9.82 1.70 -3.87
C ASP A 52 -10.29 2.85 -2.95
N TYR A 53 -9.82 2.87 -1.70
CA TYR A 53 -10.20 3.85 -0.69
C TYR A 53 -9.08 4.87 -0.47
N GLU A 54 -9.37 6.14 -0.74
CA GLU A 54 -8.48 7.26 -0.41
C GLU A 54 -8.35 7.37 1.11
N ILE A 55 -7.15 7.08 1.62
CA ILE A 55 -6.82 7.27 3.02
C ILE A 55 -6.34 8.71 3.20
N ASP A 56 -7.08 9.49 4.00
CA ASP A 56 -6.63 10.78 4.48
C ASP A 56 -5.54 10.58 5.54
N ILE A 57 -4.28 10.75 5.11
CA ILE A 57 -3.10 10.58 5.96
C ILE A 57 -3.08 11.64 7.07
N ASP A 58 -3.55 12.86 6.80
CA ASP A 58 -3.53 13.96 7.77
C ASP A 58 -4.50 13.70 8.92
N ALA A 59 -5.69 13.15 8.64
CA ALA A 59 -6.63 12.74 9.66
C ALA A 59 -6.07 11.62 10.56
N ILE A 60 -5.38 10.64 9.97
CA ILE A 60 -4.76 9.54 10.73
C ILE A 60 -3.60 10.04 11.59
N VAL A 61 -2.77 10.94 11.04
CA VAL A 61 -1.67 11.56 11.80
C VAL A 61 -2.23 12.37 12.96
N ALA A 62 -3.30 13.14 12.75
CA ALA A 62 -3.96 13.88 13.82
C ALA A 62 -4.49 12.96 14.94
N ASP A 63 -5.14 11.83 14.61
CA ASP A 63 -5.59 10.83 15.58
C ASP A 63 -4.41 10.13 16.30
N PHE A 64 -3.32 9.86 15.58
CA PHE A 64 -2.14 9.23 16.17
C PHE A 64 -1.41 10.15 17.16
N VAL A 65 -1.40 11.45 16.88
CA VAL A 65 -0.82 12.50 17.72
C VAL A 65 -1.72 12.81 18.92
N SER A 66 -3.04 12.78 18.75
CA SER A 66 -4.00 13.06 19.83
C SER A 66 -3.93 12.03 20.96
N LYS A 67 -3.61 10.77 20.62
CA LYS A 67 -3.55 9.64 21.57
C LYS A 67 -2.45 9.74 22.63
N LYS A 68 -1.42 10.58 22.45
CA LYS A 68 -0.34 10.70 23.45
C LYS A 68 0.25 12.11 23.49
N ASP A 69 0.23 12.74 24.65
CA ASP A 69 0.72 14.12 24.81
C ASP A 69 2.23 14.28 24.56
N GLU A 70 3.02 13.23 24.73
CA GLU A 70 4.45 13.22 24.36
C GLU A 70 4.67 13.38 22.85
N ARG A 71 3.73 12.89 22.03
CA ARG A 71 3.82 12.97 20.57
C ARG A 71 3.52 14.37 20.07
N LYS A 72 2.55 15.06 20.68
CA LYS A 72 2.24 16.47 20.36
C LYS A 72 3.48 17.36 20.43
N LYS A 73 4.27 17.21 21.50
CA LYS A 73 5.52 17.99 21.70
C LYS A 73 6.58 17.73 20.63
N PHE A 74 6.67 16.50 20.13
CA PHE A 74 7.61 16.15 19.06
C PHE A 74 7.19 16.80 17.73
N PHE A 75 5.92 16.65 17.34
CA PHE A 75 5.40 17.21 16.09
C PHE A 75 5.26 18.75 16.11
N GLU A 76 5.02 19.37 17.26
CA GLU A 76 5.06 20.83 17.41
C GLU A 76 6.48 21.40 17.32
N ASN A 77 7.47 20.74 17.93
CA ASN A 77 8.88 21.16 17.80
C ASN A 77 9.41 21.05 16.37
N GLU A 78 8.94 20.07 15.59
CA GLU A 78 9.32 19.94 14.18
C GLU A 78 8.76 21.10 13.33
N LYS A 79 7.54 21.58 13.62
CA LYS A 79 6.97 22.77 12.97
C LYS A 79 7.69 24.08 13.36
N ASN A 80 8.20 24.17 14.59
CA ASN A 80 8.94 25.34 15.08
C ASN A 80 10.40 25.40 14.59
N ASN A 81 10.93 24.32 14.00
CA ASN A 81 12.30 24.25 13.47
C ASN A 81 12.37 24.47 11.94
N CYS A 82 11.23 24.71 11.29
CA CYS A 82 11.14 25.00 9.86
C CYS A 82 10.99 26.51 9.55
N ILE A 83 11.43 27.40 10.45
CA ILE A 83 11.59 28.85 10.22
C ILE A 83 13.02 29.25 10.55
#